data_AF-A0A1E5E4V5-F1
#
_entry.id   AF-A0A1E5E4V5-F1
#
_cell.length_a   1.000
_cell.length_b   1.000
_cell.length_c   1.000
_cell.angle_alpha   90.00
_cell.angle_beta   90.00
_cell.angle_gamma   90.00
#
_symmetry.space_group_name_H-M   'P 1'
#
loop_
_entity.id
_entity.type
_entity.pdbx_description
1 polymer ?
#
loop_
_entity_poly.entity_id
_entity_poly.type
_entity_poly.pdbx_seq_one_letter_code
_entity_poly.pdbx_strand_id
1 'polypeptide(L)'
;MKRIAFIILVSLALWQFFYQPPPKTVADQKPKIAAFFDMGNTSTSKKRSPQQGFMCDERQRCSDMDSQKEAAYFYLHCPNQKLEVDPDGTPCGEFFE
;
A
#
# COMPACT_ATOMS: atom_id res chain seq x y z
N MET A 1 -53.74 9.01 -35.40
CA MET A 1 -53.13 9.88 -34.37
C MET A 1 -52.24 9.13 -33.38
N LYS A 2 -52.72 8.10 -32.67
CA LYS A 2 -51.93 7.39 -31.62
C LYS A 2 -50.69 6.64 -32.16
N ARG A 3 -50.79 6.01 -33.33
CA ARG A 3 -49.67 5.28 -33.96
C ARG A 3 -48.51 6.20 -34.39
N ILE A 4 -48.83 7.41 -34.83
CA ILE A 4 -47.84 8.43 -35.21
C ILE A 4 -47.10 8.92 -33.97
N ALA A 5 -47.82 9.14 -32.85
CA ALA A 5 -47.20 9.53 -31.58
C ALA A 5 -46.22 8.46 -31.05
N PHE A 6 -46.54 7.17 -31.20
CA PHE A 6 -45.63 6.09 -30.84
C PHE A 6 -44.35 6.07 -31.68
N ILE A 7 -44.45 6.32 -32.99
CA ILE A 7 -43.28 6.33 -33.89
C ILE A 7 -42.32 7.48 -33.52
N ILE A 8 -42.84 8.66 -33.17
CA ILE A 8 -42.04 9.81 -32.76
C ILE A 8 -41.32 9.55 -31.42
N LEU A 9 -41.98 8.89 -30.47
CA LEU A 9 -41.34 8.55 -29.19
C LEU A 9 -40.20 7.54 -29.37
N VAL A 10 -40.39 6.54 -30.22
CA VAL A 10 -39.37 5.52 -30.48
C VAL A 10 -38.17 6.13 -31.21
N SER A 11 -38.38 7.01 -32.20
CA SER A 11 -37.28 7.67 -32.90
C SER A 11 -36.46 8.59 -31.99
N LEU A 12 -37.11 9.35 -31.10
CA LEU A 12 -36.42 10.19 -30.11
C LEU A 12 -35.61 9.37 -29.11
N ALA A 13 -36.16 8.26 -28.62
CA ALA A 13 -35.47 7.37 -27.69
C ALA A 13 -34.22 6.74 -28.34
N LEU A 14 -34.35 6.26 -29.58
CA LEU A 14 -33.22 5.72 -30.35
C LEU A 14 -32.15 6.78 -30.59
N TRP A 15 -32.55 8.01 -30.93
CA TRP A 15 -31.61 9.11 -31.13
C TRP A 15 -30.86 9.47 -29.84
N GLN A 16 -31.54 9.58 -28.70
CA GLN A 16 -30.88 9.80 -27.41
C GLN A 16 -29.91 8.67 -27.04
N PHE A 17 -30.27 7.42 -27.34
CA PHE A 17 -29.42 6.27 -27.05
C PHE A 17 -28.17 6.23 -27.94
N PHE A 18 -28.29 6.61 -29.21
CA PHE A 18 -27.17 6.60 -30.16
C PHE A 18 -26.17 7.74 -29.92
N TYR A 19 -26.62 8.85 -29.32
CA TYR A 19 -25.80 10.02 -29.00
C TYR A 19 -25.20 9.96 -27.59
N GLN A 20 -24.78 8.78 -27.13
CA GLN A 20 -23.93 8.69 -25.94
C GLN A 20 -22.50 9.14 -26.30
N PRO A 21 -21.93 10.15 -25.59
CA PRO A 21 -20.55 10.54 -25.82
C PRO A 21 -19.62 9.37 -25.48
N PRO A 22 -18.50 9.19 -26.21
CA PRO A 22 -17.54 8.14 -25.91
C PRO A 22 -17.08 8.25 -24.45
N PRO A 23 -16.86 7.12 -23.74
CA PRO A 23 -16.37 7.15 -22.37
C PRO A 23 -15.06 7.93 -22.35
N LYS A 24 -14.95 8.90 -21.42
CA LYS A 24 -13.73 9.67 -21.24
C LYS A 24 -12.60 8.71 -20.88
N THR A 25 -11.69 8.47 -21.81
CA THR A 25 -10.50 7.67 -21.59
C THR A 25 -9.62 8.37 -20.54
N VAL A 26 -9.09 7.60 -19.59
CA VAL A 26 -8.33 8.04 -18.40
C VAL A 26 -6.92 8.57 -18.76
N ALA A 27 -6.69 8.94 -20.02
CA ALA A 27 -5.39 9.37 -20.53
C ALA A 27 -4.96 10.77 -20.03
N ASP A 28 -5.85 11.52 -19.38
CA ASP A 28 -5.57 12.84 -18.79
C ASP A 28 -5.60 12.82 -17.24
N GLN A 29 -5.17 11.72 -16.63
CA GLN A 29 -4.76 11.74 -15.22
C GLN A 29 -3.24 11.61 -15.17
N LYS A 30 -2.56 12.75 -15.34
CA LYS A 30 -1.14 12.88 -14.95
C LYS A 30 -1.02 12.34 -13.51
N PRO A 31 -0.26 11.26 -13.27
CA PRO A 31 -0.31 10.56 -12.00
C PRO A 31 0.14 11.47 -10.86
N LYS A 32 -0.82 11.88 -10.02
CA LYS A 32 -0.57 12.51 -8.70
C LYS A 32 0.28 11.61 -7.80
N ILE A 33 0.46 10.35 -8.17
CA ILE A 33 1.27 9.32 -7.52
C ILE A 33 2.71 9.80 -7.26
N ALA A 34 3.30 10.61 -8.16
CA ALA A 34 4.64 11.18 -7.97
C ALA A 34 4.72 12.14 -6.77
N ALA A 35 3.63 12.83 -6.41
CA ALA A 35 3.60 13.75 -5.27
C ALA A 35 3.47 13.03 -3.90
N PHE A 36 3.11 11.75 -3.89
CA PHE A 36 3.05 10.96 -2.65
C PHE A 36 4.42 10.40 -2.25
N PHE A 37 5.34 10.22 -3.19
CA PHE A 37 6.68 9.71 -2.90
C PHE A 37 7.66 10.80 -2.41
N ASP A 38 7.35 12.08 -2.58
CA ASP A 38 8.16 13.21 -2.06
C ASP A 38 7.95 13.47 -0.56
N MET A 39 6.93 12.86 0.06
CA MET A 39 6.66 12.95 1.50
C MET A 39 7.30 11.77 2.27
N GLY A 40 8.39 11.19 1.76
CA GLY A 40 9.13 10.09 2.40
C GLY A 40 10.56 10.46 2.85
N ASN A 41 11.07 11.63 2.48
CA ASN A 41 12.43 12.09 2.81
C ASN A 41 12.46 13.03 4.03
N THR A 42 11.77 12.65 5.11
CA THR A 42 12.10 13.13 6.46
C THR A 42 12.71 12.00 7.26
N SER A 43 13.95 11.71 6.87
CA SER A 43 15.06 11.32 7.73
C SER A 43 14.81 11.59 9.23
N THR A 44 14.20 10.63 9.91
CA THR A 44 14.46 10.36 11.32
C THR A 44 14.99 8.94 11.52
N SER A 45 15.75 8.43 10.54
CA SER A 45 16.83 7.49 10.89
C SER A 45 17.96 8.30 11.52
N LYS A 46 17.79 8.57 12.81
CA LYS A 46 18.84 9.01 13.70
C LYS A 46 19.83 7.84 13.79
N LYS A 47 20.74 7.70 12.83
CA LYS A 47 21.96 6.91 13.01
C LYS A 47 22.76 7.54 14.14
N ARG A 48 22.51 7.07 15.36
CA ARG A 48 23.46 7.10 16.46
C ARG A 48 23.69 5.66 16.89
N SER A 49 24.77 5.08 16.37
CA SER A 49 25.54 4.11 17.15
C SER A 49 26.57 4.94 17.92
N PRO A 50 26.72 4.75 19.25
CA PRO A 50 27.53 3.64 19.71
C PRO A 50 27.05 2.95 21.00
N GLN A 51 27.40 1.66 21.08
CA GLN A 51 27.21 0.70 22.18
C GLN A 51 25.94 -0.15 22.10
N GLN A 52 26.00 -1.25 21.33
CA GLN A 52 25.06 -2.39 21.35
C GLN A 52 23.57 -2.02 21.52
N GLY A 53 23.09 -1.05 20.73
CA GLY A 53 21.73 -0.53 20.79
C GLY A 53 21.00 -0.79 19.48
N PHE A 54 20.03 -1.69 19.51
CA PHE A 54 19.10 -1.93 18.42
C PHE A 54 18.14 -0.73 18.30
N MET A 55 17.74 -0.38 17.09
CA MET A 55 16.80 0.73 16.84
C MET A 55 15.80 0.32 15.79
N CYS A 56 14.53 0.68 15.99
CA CYS A 56 13.48 0.38 15.03
C CYS A 56 13.77 1.05 13.68
N ASP A 57 13.77 0.24 12.64
CA ASP A 57 13.99 0.65 11.27
C ASP A 57 13.02 -0.08 10.33
N GLU A 58 13.27 -0.05 9.02
CA GLU A 58 12.34 -0.59 8.01
C GLU A 58 12.35 -2.13 7.94
N ARG A 59 13.22 -2.79 8.71
CA ARG A 59 13.31 -4.24 8.82
C ARG A 59 12.12 -4.83 9.57
N GLN A 60 11.42 -5.75 8.92
CA GLN A 60 10.18 -6.31 9.44
C GLN A 60 10.19 -7.83 9.61
N ARG A 61 11.10 -8.55 8.94
CA ARG A 61 11.16 -10.01 8.96
C ARG A 61 12.47 -10.51 9.58
N CYS A 62 12.48 -11.78 9.97
CA CYS A 62 13.65 -12.43 10.58
C CYS A 62 14.90 -12.39 9.70
N SER A 63 14.74 -12.58 8.38
CA SER A 63 15.84 -12.54 7.41
C SER A 63 16.53 -11.18 7.30
N ASP A 64 15.90 -10.13 7.81
CA ASP A 64 16.47 -8.79 7.78
C ASP A 64 17.35 -8.51 9.02
N MET A 65 17.26 -9.35 10.06
CA MET A 65 17.96 -9.15 11.33
C MET A 65 19.26 -9.93 11.36
N ASP A 66 20.27 -9.37 12.02
CA ASP A 66 21.61 -9.95 12.09
C ASP A 66 21.83 -10.77 13.37
N SER A 67 20.91 -10.68 14.34
CA SER A 67 21.00 -11.46 15.58
C SER A 67 19.66 -11.76 16.23
N GLN A 68 19.62 -12.83 17.02
CA GLN A 68 18.45 -13.17 17.83
C GLN A 68 18.12 -12.09 18.88
N LYS A 69 19.15 -11.43 19.44
CA LYS A 69 18.97 -10.32 20.39
C LYS A 69 18.31 -9.11 19.73
N GLU A 70 18.60 -8.89 18.45
CA GLU A 70 17.93 -7.88 17.64
C GLU A 70 16.45 -8.22 17.44
N ALA A 71 16.14 -9.47 17.05
CA ALA A 71 14.77 -9.94 16.92
C ALA A 71 13.94 -9.78 18.19
N ALA A 72 14.52 -10.14 19.34
CA ALA A 72 13.89 -9.92 20.64
C ALA A 72 13.64 -8.43 20.93
N TYR A 73 14.60 -7.57 20.60
CA TYR A 73 14.42 -6.13 20.80
C TYR A 73 13.30 -5.57 19.93
N PHE A 74 13.25 -5.93 18.64
CA PHE A 74 12.28 -5.40 17.70
C PHE A 74 10.86 -5.88 18.00
N TYR A 75 10.69 -7.14 18.42
CA TYR A 75 9.39 -7.65 18.86
C TYR A 75 8.83 -6.84 20.05
N LEU A 76 9.69 -6.45 20.99
CA LEU A 76 9.30 -5.75 22.21
C LEU A 76 9.17 -4.23 22.06
N HIS A 77 9.98 -3.62 21.19
CA HIS A 77 10.15 -2.16 21.14
C HIS A 77 9.67 -1.52 19.84
N CYS A 78 9.43 -2.30 18.77
CA CYS A 78 9.12 -1.75 17.45
C CYS A 78 7.67 -2.02 17.03
N PRO A 79 6.90 -0.97 16.66
CA PRO A 79 5.54 -1.14 16.14
C PRO A 79 5.57 -1.72 14.71
N ASN A 80 4.55 -2.51 14.36
CA ASN A 80 4.35 -3.12 13.03
C ASN A 80 5.37 -4.20 12.63
N GLN A 81 5.99 -4.84 13.61
CA GLN A 81 6.95 -5.90 13.37
C GLN A 81 6.26 -7.21 12.94
N LYS A 82 6.78 -7.87 11.90
CA LYS A 82 6.28 -9.16 11.37
C LYS A 82 7.30 -10.28 11.62
N LEU A 83 7.73 -10.41 12.87
CA LEU A 83 8.56 -11.53 13.31
C LEU A 83 7.64 -12.70 13.65
N GLU A 84 8.04 -13.89 13.22
CA GLU A 84 7.39 -15.13 13.64
C GLU A 84 7.94 -15.51 15.01
N VAL A 85 7.06 -15.93 15.92
CA VAL A 85 7.42 -16.36 17.27
C VAL A 85 7.16 -17.86 17.36
N ASP A 86 8.21 -18.60 17.68
CA ASP A 86 8.12 -20.04 17.88
C ASP A 86 7.25 -20.41 19.10
N PRO A 87 6.78 -21.66 19.19
CA PRO A 87 6.00 -22.13 20.33
C PRO A 87 6.70 -21.92 21.69
N ASP A 88 8.02 -21.79 21.70
CA ASP A 88 8.83 -21.52 22.90
C ASP A 88 8.92 -20.03 23.27
N GLY A 89 8.29 -19.14 22.48
CA GLY A 89 8.25 -17.69 22.73
C GLY A 89 9.46 -16.92 22.19
N THR A 90 10.31 -17.56 21.40
CA THR A 90 11.51 -16.94 20.82
C THR A 90 11.17 -16.34 19.45
N PRO A 91 11.41 -15.03 19.22
CA PRO A 91 11.24 -14.43 17.89
C PRO A 91 12.35 -14.89 16.96
N CYS A 92 11.97 -15.34 15.75
CA CYS A 92 12.86 -15.92 14.74
C CYS A 92 13.53 -17.25 15.09
N GLY A 93 13.16 -17.88 16.22
CA GLY A 93 13.66 -19.19 16.60
C GLY A 93 15.18 -19.30 16.68
N GLU A 94 15.69 -20.45 16.25
CA GLU A 94 17.13 -20.78 16.15
C GLU A 94 17.73 -20.44 14.76
N PHE A 95 17.17 -19.49 14.00
CA PHE A 95 17.73 -19.13 12.67
C PHE A 95 19.08 -18.40 12.71
N PHE A 96 19.67 -18.20 13.89
CA PHE A 96 20.93 -17.50 14.11
C PHE A 96 21.99 -18.47 14.63
N GLU A 97 22.44 -19.39 13.77
CA GLU A 97 23.69 -20.14 13.97
C GLU A 97 24.93 -19.35 13.50
#